data_AF-A0A1M6JX11-F1
#
_entry.id   AF-A0A1M6JX11-F1
#
_cell.length_a   1.000
_cell.length_b   1.000
_cell.length_c   1.000
_cell.angle_alpha   90.00
_cell.angle_beta   90.00
_cell.angle_gamma   90.00
#
_symmetry.space_group_name_H-M   'P 1'
#
loop_
_entity.id
_entity.type
_entity.pdbx_description
1 polymer ?
#
loop_
_entity_poly.entity_id
_entity_poly.type
_entity_poly.pdbx_seq_one_letter_code
_entity_poly.pdbx_strand_id
1 'polypeptide(L)'
;MKNFRIVLFFIGALTFSCSDSDDNTVSLEDDAPDTCANTEVYDPNFTGTACCIQRNSDLSIGEIIEYEYFTNLTDPSIDWEVISGDIEIVSGSSSSVVTIRLGDSFTEGVINAQGISSENAALACGESVTIMRN
;
A
#
# COMPACT_ATOMS: atom_id res chain seq x y z
N MET A 1 -76.31 13.31 18.33
CA MET A 1 -75.06 14.11 18.22
C MET A 1 -74.02 13.43 19.11
N LYS A 2 -73.02 12.77 18.52
CA LYS A 2 -71.99 12.02 19.24
C LYS A 2 -70.74 12.88 19.40
N ASN A 3 -70.35 13.11 20.65
CA ASN A 3 -69.15 13.85 21.05
C ASN A 3 -67.90 12.99 20.78
N PHE A 4 -66.96 13.51 19.99
CA PHE A 4 -65.69 12.85 19.70
C PHE A 4 -64.60 13.49 20.57
N ARG A 5 -64.06 12.76 21.54
CA ARG A 5 -62.91 13.16 22.36
C ARG A 5 -61.64 12.58 21.75
N ILE A 6 -60.73 13.44 21.32
CA ILE A 6 -59.40 13.06 20.81
C ILE A 6 -58.42 13.08 21.99
N VAL A 7 -57.85 11.92 22.29
CA VAL A 7 -56.76 11.76 23.27
C VAL A 7 -55.45 11.79 22.48
N LEU A 8 -54.63 12.81 22.72
CA LEU A 8 -53.30 12.97 22.12
C LEU A 8 -52.27 12.26 23.01
N PHE A 9 -51.69 11.18 22.50
CA PHE A 9 -50.56 10.47 23.10
C PHE A 9 -49.26 11.05 22.52
N PHE A 10 -48.54 11.85 23.30
CA PHE A 10 -47.19 12.30 22.97
C PHE A 10 -46.20 11.23 23.42
N ILE A 11 -45.69 10.44 22.46
CA ILE A 11 -44.60 9.48 22.69
C ILE A 11 -43.29 10.23 22.38
N GLY A 12 -42.55 10.61 23.41
CA GLY A 12 -41.22 11.18 23.29
C GLY A 12 -40.20 10.09 22.92
N ALA A 13 -39.67 10.14 21.70
CA ALA A 13 -38.53 9.35 21.29
C ALA A 13 -37.25 10.04 21.78
N LEU A 14 -36.65 9.51 22.85
CA LEU A 14 -35.29 9.85 23.27
C LEU A 14 -34.32 9.06 22.37
N THR A 15 -33.80 9.70 21.32
CA THR A 15 -32.67 9.15 20.58
C THR A 15 -31.39 9.50 21.33
N PHE A 16 -30.89 8.55 22.13
CA PHE A 16 -29.53 8.58 22.64
C PHE A 16 -28.57 8.37 21.47
N SER A 17 -27.90 9.43 21.03
CA SER A 17 -26.78 9.34 20.08
C SER A 17 -25.49 9.23 20.89
N CYS A 18 -25.11 8.01 21.26
CA CYS A 18 -23.71 7.72 21.57
C CYS A 18 -23.01 7.45 20.24
N SER A 19 -22.24 8.41 19.74
CA SER A 19 -21.17 8.11 18.78
C SER A 19 -19.88 7.97 19.58
N ASP A 20 -19.65 6.80 20.14
CA ASP A 20 -18.30 6.40 20.52
C ASP A 20 -17.60 6.04 19.21
N SER A 21 -16.94 7.03 18.61
CA SER A 21 -15.97 6.80 17.55
C SER A 21 -14.71 6.27 18.20
N ASP A 22 -14.72 4.98 18.54
CA ASP A 22 -13.49 4.23 18.81
C ASP A 22 -12.71 4.17 17.50
N ASP A 23 -11.86 5.17 17.30
CA ASP A 23 -10.95 5.28 16.17
C ASP A 23 -9.81 4.26 16.38
N ASN A 24 -10.14 2.98 16.19
CA ASN A 24 -9.17 1.90 16.06
C ASN A 24 -8.47 2.02 14.69
N THR A 25 -7.79 3.15 14.46
CA THR A 25 -6.95 3.32 13.28
C THR A 25 -5.80 2.35 13.40
N VAL A 26 -5.81 1.31 12.56
CA VAL A 26 -4.68 0.40 12.42
C VAL A 26 -3.50 1.21 11.88
N SER A 27 -2.41 1.31 12.65
CA SER A 27 -1.21 1.98 12.21
C SER A 27 -0.38 1.02 11.36
N LEU A 28 0.02 1.45 10.17
CA LEU A 28 0.86 0.67 9.26
C LEU A 28 2.11 1.48 8.93
N GLU A 29 3.23 0.78 8.81
CA GLU A 29 4.52 1.35 8.38
C GLU A 29 5.19 0.42 7.37
N ASP A 30 6.10 0.98 6.58
CA ASP A 30 7.03 0.22 5.77
C ASP A 30 8.44 0.81 5.83
N ASP A 31 9.42 0.06 5.35
CA ASP A 31 10.82 0.46 5.28
C ASP A 31 11.20 1.13 3.94
N ALA A 32 10.21 1.35 3.05
CA ALA A 32 10.43 2.06 1.80
C ALA A 32 10.77 3.54 2.09
N PRO A 33 11.80 4.12 1.43
CA PRO A 33 12.08 5.53 1.56
C PRO A 33 10.93 6.39 1.01
N ASP A 34 10.74 7.59 1.58
CA ASP A 34 9.82 8.60 1.06
C ASP A 34 10.14 9.00 -0.39
N THR A 35 11.42 8.89 -0.79
CA THR A 35 11.86 9.19 -2.14
C THR A 35 13.13 8.46 -2.52
N CYS A 36 13.16 7.95 -3.75
CA CYS A 36 14.36 7.38 -4.35
C CYS A 36 15.35 8.44 -4.88
N ALA A 37 15.01 9.74 -4.87
CA ALA A 37 15.79 10.79 -5.52
C ALA A 37 17.22 10.98 -4.96
N ASN A 38 17.47 10.55 -3.72
CA ASN A 38 18.77 10.67 -3.06
C ASN A 38 19.53 9.33 -2.99
N THR A 39 19.19 8.37 -3.85
CA THR A 39 19.81 7.04 -3.89
C THR A 39 20.85 6.92 -5.02
N GLU A 40 21.64 5.85 -4.99
CA GLU A 40 22.63 5.52 -6.02
C GLU A 40 22.01 5.36 -7.43
N VAL A 41 20.69 5.13 -7.52
CA VAL A 41 19.95 5.07 -8.79
C VAL A 41 20.15 6.35 -9.64
N TYR A 42 20.27 7.50 -8.98
CA TYR A 42 20.42 8.80 -9.64
C TYR A 42 21.82 9.40 -9.49
N ASP A 43 22.79 8.70 -8.90
CA ASP A 43 24.17 9.19 -8.80
C ASP A 43 24.92 8.93 -10.12
N PRO A 44 25.30 9.98 -10.88
CA PRO A 44 26.02 9.80 -12.14
C PRO A 44 27.44 9.24 -11.98
N ASN A 45 27.97 9.21 -10.76
CA ASN A 45 29.29 8.65 -10.46
C ASN A 45 29.23 7.20 -9.98
N PHE A 46 28.04 6.65 -9.75
CA PHE A 46 27.86 5.27 -9.33
C PHE A 46 28.10 4.33 -10.52
N THR A 47 29.03 3.39 -10.36
CA THR A 47 29.44 2.46 -11.43
C THR A 47 28.81 1.07 -11.31
N GLY A 48 27.94 0.87 -10.32
CA GLY A 48 27.25 -0.41 -10.08
C GLY A 48 25.85 -0.47 -10.67
N THR A 49 25.12 -1.51 -10.33
CA THR A 49 23.67 -1.59 -10.53
C THR A 49 22.98 -1.19 -9.23
N ALA A 50 22.05 -0.25 -9.32
CA ALA A 50 21.28 0.24 -8.18
C ALA A 50 19.79 0.16 -8.51
N CYS A 51 19.01 -0.01 -7.45
CA CYS A 51 17.57 0.05 -7.48
C CYS A 51 17.03 0.59 -6.16
N CYS A 52 15.79 1.03 -6.20
CA CYS A 52 15.08 1.57 -5.05
C CYS A 52 13.58 1.36 -5.27
N ILE A 53 12.85 1.08 -4.20
CA ILE A 53 11.39 1.09 -4.20
C ILE A 53 10.93 2.26 -3.34
N GLN A 54 9.96 3.04 -3.81
CA GLN A 54 9.26 4.01 -2.97
C GLN A 54 7.76 3.75 -3.00
N ARG A 55 7.05 4.18 -1.95
CA ARG A 55 5.58 4.17 -1.91
C ARG A 55 5.04 5.49 -2.45
N ASN A 56 4.06 5.42 -3.35
CA ASN A 56 3.42 6.59 -3.97
C ASN A 56 2.02 6.91 -3.40
N SER A 57 1.51 6.10 -2.48
CA SER A 57 0.18 6.26 -1.87
C SER A 57 0.20 6.10 -0.35
N ASP A 58 -0.93 6.38 0.28
CA ASP A 58 -1.13 6.08 1.70
C ASP A 58 -1.16 4.56 1.93
N LEU A 59 -0.70 4.13 3.10
CA LEU A 59 -0.69 2.73 3.51
C LEU A 59 -1.93 2.45 4.36
N SER A 60 -2.87 1.67 3.82
CA SER A 60 -4.13 1.32 4.48
C SER A 60 -4.59 -0.08 4.08
N ILE A 61 -5.22 -0.80 5.00
CA ILE A 61 -5.78 -2.15 4.74
C ILE A 61 -7.00 -2.03 3.82
N GLY A 62 -7.14 -2.96 2.87
CA GLY A 62 -8.26 -3.01 1.93
C GLY A 62 -8.21 -2.00 0.78
N GLU A 63 -7.45 -0.91 0.93
CA GLU A 63 -7.23 0.09 -0.11
C GLU A 63 -6.13 -0.33 -1.09
N ILE A 64 -6.08 0.37 -2.24
CA ILE A 64 -4.99 0.19 -3.21
C ILE A 64 -3.76 0.95 -2.72
N ILE A 65 -2.63 0.24 -2.66
CA ILE A 65 -1.33 0.83 -2.33
C ILE A 65 -0.43 0.74 -3.57
N GLU A 66 0.18 1.85 -3.94
CA GLU A 66 1.07 1.95 -5.10
C GLU A 66 2.54 2.01 -4.66
N TYR A 67 3.36 1.14 -5.23
CA TYR A 67 4.82 1.19 -5.14
C TYR A 67 5.43 1.35 -6.53
N GLU A 68 6.55 2.07 -6.58
CA GLU A 68 7.31 2.28 -7.80
C GLU A 68 8.77 1.86 -7.62
N TYR A 69 9.24 1.06 -8.56
CA TYR A 69 10.59 0.55 -8.66
C TYR A 69 11.41 1.40 -9.63
N PHE A 70 12.51 1.93 -9.12
CA PHE A 70 13.49 2.69 -9.87
C PHE A 70 14.77 1.87 -10.00
N THR A 71 15.43 1.97 -11.15
CA THR A 71 16.74 1.36 -11.38
C THR A 71 17.53 2.15 -12.41
N ASN A 72 18.87 2.05 -12.34
CA ASN A 72 19.77 2.60 -13.34
C ASN A 72 20.05 1.64 -14.51
N LEU A 73 19.38 0.49 -14.57
CA LEU A 73 19.48 -0.44 -15.68
C LEU A 73 18.85 0.14 -16.96
N THR A 74 19.50 -0.07 -18.10
CA THR A 74 18.92 0.21 -19.41
C THR A 74 17.84 -0.82 -19.74
N ASP A 75 16.65 -0.34 -20.11
CA ASP A 75 15.48 -1.13 -20.54
C ASP A 75 15.26 -2.40 -19.70
N PRO A 76 15.01 -2.26 -18.39
CA PRO A 76 14.88 -3.40 -17.49
C PRO A 76 13.57 -4.15 -17.71
N SER A 77 13.63 -5.48 -17.69
CA SER A 77 12.46 -6.32 -17.42
C SER A 77 12.26 -6.36 -15.91
N ILE A 78 11.10 -5.93 -15.45
CA ILE A 78 10.78 -5.85 -14.02
C ILE A 78 9.79 -6.95 -13.66
N ASP A 79 9.96 -7.56 -12.50
CA ASP A 79 9.05 -8.54 -11.92
C ASP A 79 8.84 -8.25 -10.43
N TRP A 80 7.58 -8.28 -9.99
CA TRP A 80 7.17 -8.11 -8.60
C TRP A 80 6.62 -9.40 -8.04
N GLU A 81 7.05 -9.74 -6.83
CA GLU A 81 6.64 -10.94 -6.11
C GLU A 81 6.21 -10.59 -4.68
N VAL A 82 5.18 -11.27 -4.18
CA VAL A 82 4.86 -11.30 -2.75
C VAL A 82 5.67 -12.44 -2.13
N ILE A 83 6.63 -12.08 -1.28
CA ILE A 83 7.49 -13.04 -0.59
C ILE A 83 6.76 -13.63 0.63
N SER A 84 6.00 -12.79 1.33
CA SER A 84 5.27 -13.20 2.54
C SER A 84 4.11 -12.26 2.86
N GLY A 85 3.21 -12.73 3.72
CA GLY A 85 2.10 -11.95 4.25
C GLY A 85 0.81 -12.07 3.43
N ASP A 86 -0.25 -11.47 3.97
CA ASP A 86 -1.57 -11.40 3.35
C ASP A 86 -1.62 -10.20 2.39
N ILE A 87 -0.90 -10.32 1.26
CA ILE A 87 -0.76 -9.28 0.24
C ILE A 87 -1.20 -9.83 -1.12
N GLU A 88 -1.99 -9.05 -1.84
CA GLU A 88 -2.40 -9.34 -3.22
C GLU A 88 -1.78 -8.31 -4.17
N ILE A 89 -1.10 -8.76 -5.23
CA ILE A 89 -0.77 -7.88 -6.37
C ILE A 89 -2.02 -7.71 -7.23
N VAL A 90 -2.56 -6.50 -7.25
CA VAL A 90 -3.76 -6.15 -8.02
C VAL A 90 -3.42 -5.90 -9.49
N SER A 91 -2.28 -5.26 -9.76
CA SER A 91 -1.80 -4.99 -11.12
C SER A 91 -0.31 -4.61 -11.14
N GLY A 92 0.29 -4.61 -12.33
CA GLY A 92 1.65 -4.10 -12.52
C GLY A 92 2.77 -5.06 -12.11
N SER A 93 2.49 -6.37 -12.00
CA SER A 93 3.50 -7.37 -11.61
C SER A 93 4.74 -7.38 -12.51
N SER A 94 4.63 -6.90 -13.76
CA SER A 94 5.75 -6.81 -14.70
C SER A 94 5.99 -5.37 -15.19
N SER A 95 5.87 -4.40 -14.29
CA SER A 95 5.95 -2.95 -14.57
C SER A 95 6.80 -2.24 -13.51
N SER A 96 7.27 -1.03 -13.80
CA SER A 96 7.91 -0.17 -12.80
C SER A 96 6.98 0.19 -11.66
N VAL A 97 5.68 0.27 -11.92
CA VAL A 97 4.65 0.56 -10.90
C VAL A 97 3.84 -0.70 -10.64
N VAL A 98 3.73 -1.07 -9.37
CA VAL A 98 2.86 -2.14 -8.88
C VAL A 98 1.79 -1.56 -7.97
N THR A 99 0.58 -2.10 -8.07
CA THR A 99 -0.48 -1.81 -7.12
C THR A 99 -0.80 -3.06 -6.33
N ILE A 100 -0.77 -2.97 -5.01
CA ILE A 100 -1.10 -4.08 -4.11
C ILE A 100 -2.34 -3.76 -3.28
N ARG A 101 -2.88 -4.79 -2.62
CA ARG A 101 -3.88 -4.67 -1.56
C ARG A 101 -3.45 -5.56 -0.39
N LEU A 102 -3.53 -5.02 0.83
CA LEU A 102 -3.35 -5.81 2.05
C LEU A 102 -4.68 -6.43 2.45
N GLY A 103 -4.67 -7.72 2.79
CA GLY A 103 -5.86 -8.41 3.28
C GLY A 103 -6.27 -7.99 4.69
N ASP A 104 -7.50 -8.29 5.07
CA ASP A 104 -8.09 -7.86 6.35
C ASP A 104 -7.29 -8.37 7.58
N SER A 105 -6.62 -9.51 7.42
CA SER A 105 -5.84 -10.17 8.47
C SER A 105 -4.35 -9.81 8.43
N PHE A 106 -3.95 -8.83 7.61
CA PHE A 106 -2.54 -8.47 7.40
C PHE A 106 -1.85 -7.99 8.68
N THR A 107 -0.80 -8.68 9.13
CA THR A 107 0.04 -8.24 10.27
C THR A 107 1.43 -7.77 9.83
N GLU A 108 2.01 -8.48 8.87
CA GLU A 108 3.34 -8.24 8.31
C GLU A 108 3.39 -8.91 6.94
N GLY A 109 4.19 -8.36 6.03
CA GLY A 109 4.48 -8.98 4.76
C GLY A 109 5.61 -8.29 4.02
N VAL A 110 6.10 -8.98 2.99
CA VAL A 110 7.23 -8.52 2.20
C VAL A 110 6.88 -8.64 0.73
N ILE A 111 7.09 -7.55 0.00
CA ILE A 111 7.11 -7.55 -1.47
C ILE A 111 8.53 -7.35 -1.96
N ASN A 112 8.85 -7.93 -3.11
CA ASN A 112 10.15 -7.77 -3.75
C ASN A 112 9.96 -7.37 -5.21
N ALA A 113 10.74 -6.40 -5.67
CA ALA A 113 10.86 -6.09 -7.09
C ALA A 113 12.25 -6.50 -7.58
N GLN A 114 12.31 -7.12 -8.76
CA GLN A 114 13.55 -7.45 -9.44
C GLN A 114 13.56 -6.85 -10.85
N GLY A 115 14.59 -6.07 -11.16
CA GLY A 115 14.90 -5.60 -12.50
C GLY A 115 16.06 -6.37 -13.10
N ILE A 116 15.92 -6.85 -14.33
CA ILE A 116 16.98 -7.52 -15.11
C ILE A 116 17.18 -6.76 -16.41
N SER A 117 18.43 -6.40 -16.75
CA SER A 117 18.71 -5.72 -18.01
C SER A 117 18.37 -6.59 -19.21
N SER A 118 17.67 -6.01 -20.19
CA SER A 118 17.42 -6.67 -21.48
C SER A 118 18.68 -6.81 -22.35
N GLU A 119 19.69 -5.96 -22.13
CA GLU A 119 20.96 -6.00 -22.86
C GLU A 119 21.94 -7.03 -22.26
N ASN A 120 21.92 -7.22 -20.94
CA ASN A 120 22.80 -8.15 -20.25
C ASN A 120 22.13 -8.76 -19.02
N ALA A 121 21.66 -10.00 -19.16
CA ALA A 121 20.99 -10.72 -18.07
C ALA A 121 21.86 -10.96 -16.81
N ALA A 122 23.18 -10.75 -16.87
CA ALA A 122 24.04 -10.78 -15.69
C ALA A 122 23.92 -9.52 -14.82
N LEU A 123 23.33 -8.44 -15.35
CA LEU A 123 23.02 -7.22 -14.62
C LEU A 123 21.57 -7.29 -14.12
N ALA A 124 21.44 -7.41 -12.81
CA ALA A 124 20.16 -7.43 -12.13
C ALA A 124 20.24 -6.62 -10.84
N CYS A 125 19.10 -6.10 -10.40
CA CYS A 125 18.96 -5.48 -9.10
C CYS A 125 17.63 -5.91 -8.48
N GLY A 126 17.64 -6.23 -7.21
CA GLY A 126 16.45 -6.55 -6.44
C GLY A 126 16.38 -5.67 -5.21
N GLU A 127 15.17 -5.23 -4.88
CA GLU A 127 14.90 -4.53 -3.63
C GLU A 127 13.61 -5.08 -3.02
N SER A 128 13.54 -5.10 -1.68
CA SER A 128 12.38 -5.56 -0.94
C SER A 128 11.81 -4.44 -0.09
N VAL A 129 10.49 -4.50 0.13
CA VAL A 129 9.80 -3.64 1.09
C VAL A 129 9.13 -4.53 2.13
N THR A 130 9.43 -4.26 3.39
CA THR A 130 8.77 -4.85 4.55
C THR A 130 7.64 -3.93 5.00
N ILE A 131 6.44 -4.46 5.07
CA ILE A 131 5.24 -3.74 5.53
C ILE A 131 4.81 -4.36 6.85
N MET A 132 4.56 -3.54 7.88
CA MET A 132 4.23 -4.00 9.23
C MET A 132 3.02 -3.25 9.81
N ARG A 133 2.22 -3.98 10.60
CA ARG A 133 1.18 -3.40 11.45
C ARG A 133 1.76 -3.07 12.82
N ASN A 134 1.63 -1.82 13.24
CA ASN A 134 2.06 -1.31 14.55
C ASN A 134 0.93 -1.39 15.60
#